data_AF-P98138-F1
#
_entry.id   AF-P98138-F1
#
_cell.length_a   1.000
_cell.length_b   1.000
_cell.length_c   1.000
_cell.angle_alpha   90.00
_cell.angle_beta   90.00
_cell.angle_gamma   90.00
#
_symmetry.space_group_name_H-M   'P 1'
#
loop_
_entity.id
_entity.type
_entity.pdbx_description
1 polymer ?
#
loop_
_entity_poly.entity_id
_entity_poly.type
_entity_poly.pdbx_seq_one_letter_code
_entity_poly.pdbx_strand_id
1 'polypeptide(L)' 'VVSHFNQCPDSHTQFCFHGTCRFLVQEDKPACVCHSGYVGARCEHADLLA' A
#
# COMPACT_ATOMS: atom_id res chain seq x y z
N VAL A 1 -7.00 14.19 -14.31
CA VAL A 1 -6.00 13.75 -13.30
C VAL A 1 -5.46 12.41 -13.77
N VAL A 2 -4.23 12.38 -14.32
CA VAL A 2 -3.57 11.10 -14.58
C VAL A 2 -3.16 10.57 -13.22
N SER A 3 -3.86 9.54 -12.73
CA SER A 3 -3.40 8.86 -11.53
C SER A 3 -2.08 8.20 -11.88
N HIS A 4 -0.97 8.61 -11.25
CA HIS A 4 0.33 7.93 -11.36
C HIS A 4 0.30 6.50 -10.76
N PHE A 5 -0.88 6.08 -10.30
CA PHE A 5 -1.13 4.80 -9.65
C PHE A 5 -2.11 3.98 -10.48
N ASN A 6 -1.70 2.75 -10.79
CA ASN A 6 -2.60 1.71 -11.27
C ASN A 6 -3.11 0.87 -10.09
N GLN A 7 -4.17 0.10 -10.32
CA GLN A 7 -4.55 -0.96 -9.39
C GLN A 7 -3.42 -1.99 -9.30
N CYS A 8 -3.21 -2.53 -8.09
CA CYS A 8 -2.27 -3.63 -7.94
C CYS A 8 -2.77 -4.86 -8.69
N PRO A 9 -1.88 -5.66 -9.30
CA PRO A 9 -2.26 -6.94 -9.85
C PRO A 9 -2.76 -7.87 -8.75
N ASP A 10 -3.64 -8.81 -9.08
CA ASP A 10 -4.28 -9.71 -8.11
C ASP A 10 -3.28 -10.51 -7.26
N SER A 11 -2.09 -10.77 -7.82
CA SER A 11 -0.97 -11.41 -7.12
C SER A 11 -0.47 -10.63 -5.88
N HIS A 12 -0.78 -9.33 -5.80
CA HIS A 12 -0.38 -8.44 -4.71
C HIS A 12 -1.56 -8.04 -3.81
N THR A 13 -2.70 -8.72 -3.90
CA THR A 13 -3.87 -8.48 -3.03
C THR A 13 -3.56 -8.62 -1.55
N GLN A 14 -2.66 -9.54 -1.19
CA GLN A 14 -2.18 -9.74 0.18
C GLN A 14 -0.85 -9.01 0.47
N PHE A 15 -0.41 -8.12 -0.42
CA PHE A 15 0.82 -7.36 -0.18
C PHE A 15 0.64 -6.42 1.02
N CYS A 16 -0.47 -5.69 1.10
CA CYS A 16 -0.76 -4.81 2.23
C CYS A 16 -1.56 -5.56 3.30
N PHE A 17 -1.13 -5.50 4.56
CA PHE A 17 -1.87 -6.09 5.68
C PHE A 17 -3.02 -5.17 6.10
N HIS A 18 -2.69 -3.94 6.53
CA HIS A 18 -3.64 -2.94 6.98
C HIS A 18 -3.58 -1.68 6.13
N GLY A 19 -3.81 -1.83 4.82
CA GLY A 19 -3.81 -0.70 3.90
C GLY A 19 -4.33 -1.04 2.50
N THR A 20 -4.47 -0.01 1.68
CA THR A 20 -4.87 -0.14 0.28
C THR A 20 -3.63 -0.26 -0.60
N CYS A 21 -3.59 -1.29 -1.44
CA CYS A 21 -2.52 -1.47 -2.42
C CYS A 21 -2.68 -0.49 -3.60
N ARG A 22 -1.58 0.13 -3.99
CA ARG A 22 -1.46 0.96 -5.20
C ARG A 22 -0.21 0.55 -5.97
N PHE A 23 -0.28 0.51 -7.29
CA PHE A 23 0.87 0.18 -8.12
C PHE A 23 1.56 1.46 -8.59
N LEU A 24 2.83 1.64 -8.21
CA LEU A 24 3.67 2.75 -8.65
C LEU A 24 4.19 2.45 -10.06
N VAL A 25 3.58 3.04 -11.07
CA VAL A 25 3.95 2.79 -12.48
C VAL A 25 5.41 3.18 -12.78
N GLN A 26 5.93 4.22 -12.12
CA GLN A 26 7.32 4.67 -12.33
C GLN A 26 8.37 3.72 -11.72
N GLU A 27 8.01 3.03 -10.63
CA GLU A 27 8.93 2.14 -9.91
C GLU A 27 8.70 0.67 -10.24
N ASP A 28 7.67 0.36 -11.02
CA ASP A 28 7.20 -0.99 -11.33
C ASP A 28 7.00 -1.84 -10.06
N LYS A 29 6.50 -1.22 -8.99
CA LYS A 29 6.40 -1.83 -7.65
C LYS A 29 5.03 -1.59 -7.01
N PRO A 30 4.51 -2.57 -6.24
CA PRO A 30 3.38 -2.34 -5.35
C PRO A 30 3.80 -1.44 -4.18
N ALA A 31 2.88 -0.61 -3.72
CA ALA A 31 3.02 0.20 -2.51
C ALA A 31 1.72 0.17 -1.72
N CYS A 32 1.81 0.39 -0.41
CA CYS A 32 0.65 0.42 0.47
C CYS A 32 0.37 1.85 0.94
N VAL A 33 -0.91 2.22 0.98
CA VAL A 33 -1.38 3.35 1.78
C VAL A 33 -1.97 2.77 3.05
N CYS A 34 -1.33 3.00 4.18
CA CYS A 34 -1.76 2.43 5.44
C CYS A 34 -3.05 3.08 5.94
N HIS A 35 -3.91 2.27 6.54
CA HIS A 35 -5.03 2.77 7.34
C HIS A 35 -4.49 3.56 8.55
N SER A 36 -5.34 4.39 9.14
CA SER A 36 -4.99 5.13 10.36
C SER A 36 -4.49 4.19 11.46
N GLY A 37 -3.38 4.55 12.12
CA GLY A 37 -2.79 3.75 13.19
C GLY A 37 -1.98 2.54 12.69
N TYR A 38 -1.66 2.44 11.40
CA TYR A 38 -0.75 1.44 10.87
C TYR A 38 0.42 2.07 10.11
N VAL A 39 1.58 1.45 10.24
CA VAL A 39 2.85 1.90 9.64
C VAL A 39 3.66 0.71 9.12
N GLY A 40 4.69 1.00 8.32
CA GLY A 40 5.55 0.01 7.67
C GLY A 40 5.36 -0.02 6.16
N ALA A 41 6.24 -0.74 5.46
CA ALA A 41 6.22 -0.82 3.99
C ALA A 41 4.97 -1.55 3.47
N ARG A 42 4.43 -2.45 4.30
CA ARG A 42 3.25 -3.29 4.03
C ARG A 42 2.11 -3.02 5.01
N CYS A 43 2.21 -1.97 5.82
CA CYS A 43 1.27 -1.64 6.90
C CYS A 43 1.13 -2.79 7.91
N GLU A 44 2.26 -3.41 8.24
CA GLU A 44 2.39 -4.60 9.06
C GLU A 44 2.48 -4.29 10.57
N HIS A 45 2.70 -3.04 10.94
CA HIS A 45 2.85 -2.61 12.33
C HIS A 45 1.71 -1.67 12.72
N ALA A 46 1.14 -1.86 13.91
CA ALA A 46 0.26 -0.86 14.52
C ALA A 46 1.13 0.26 15.13
N ASP A 47 0.78 1.50 14.85
CA ASP A 47 1.34 2.66 15.53
C ASP A 47 0.65 2.83 16.89
N LEU A 48 1.35 2.43 17.94
CA LEU A 48 0.86 2.50 19.33
C LEU A 48 0.76 3.95 19.85
N LEU A 49 1.25 4.93 19.09
CA LEU A 49 1.23 6.36 19.46
C LEU A 49 0.24 7.18 18.63
N ALA A 50 -0.51 6.56 17.72
CA ALA A 50 -1.48 7.23 16.83
C ALA A 50 -2.83 7.51 17.49
#